data_AF-G0P3D9-F1
#
_entry.id   AF-G0P3D9-F1
#
_cell.length_a   1.000
_cell.length_b   1.000
_cell.length_c   1.000
_cell.angle_alpha   90.00
_cell.angle_beta   90.00
_cell.angle_gamma   90.00
#
_symmetry.space_group_name_H-M   'P 1'
#
loop_
_entity.id
_entity.type
_entity.pdbx_description
1 polymer ?
#
loop_
_entity_poly.entity_id
_entity_poly.type
_entity_poly.pdbx_seq_one_letter_code
_entity_poly.pdbx_strand_id
1 'polypeptide(L)' 'MPEFLQSHPMALHHCILYEFLQGKSAEWAFDDFCKTVGNDVIDKKEFQFWFNRFADGRFYKKEAKE' A
#
# COMPACT_ATOMS: atom_id res chain seq x y z
N MET A 1 2.29 7.71 14.58
CA MET A 1 2.00 6.55 13.70
C MET A 1 2.46 6.75 12.25
N PRO A 2 2.21 7.88 11.56
CA PRO A 2 2.67 8.03 10.17
C PRO A 2 4.20 8.00 10.01
N GLU A 3 4.96 8.50 11.00
CA GLU A 3 6.43 8.51 10.99
C GLU A 3 7.09 7.12 10.93
N PHE A 4 6.44 6.09 11.51
CA PHE A 4 6.97 4.72 11.47
C PHE A 4 6.78 4.10 10.08
N LEU A 5 5.65 4.38 9.43
CA LEU A 5 5.30 3.90 8.10
C LEU A 5 6.10 4.62 7.01
N GLN A 6 6.40 5.91 7.20
CA GLN A 6 7.36 6.63 6.35
C GLN A 6 8.78 6.08 6.48
N SER A 7 9.18 5.62 7.66
CA SER A 7 10.50 5.02 7.89
C SER A 7 10.61 3.58 7.37
N HIS A 8 9.49 2.87 7.20
CA HIS A 8 9.46 1.46 6.79
C HIS A 8 8.51 1.25 5.59
N PRO A 9 8.98 1.49 4.35
CA PRO A 9 8.16 1.33 3.15
C PRO A 9 7.63 -0.11 2.97
N MET A 10 8.30 -1.11 3.55
CA MET A 10 7.78 -2.49 3.57
C MET A 10 6.49 -2.63 4.38
N ALA A 11 6.39 -1.93 5.52
CA ALA A 11 5.19 -1.96 6.36
C ALA A 11 4.01 -1.31 5.63
N LEU A 12 4.27 -0.20 4.93
CA LEU A 12 3.28 0.45 4.08
C LEU A 12 2.71 -0.51 3.03
N HIS A 13 3.57 -1.18 2.27
CA HIS A 13 3.13 -2.12 1.24
C HIS A 13 2.34 -3.30 1.83
N HIS A 14 2.71 -3.77 3.03
CA HIS A 14 1.95 -4.80 3.73
C HIS A 14 0.55 -4.32 4.12
N CYS A 15 0.39 -3.08 4.58
CA CYS A 15 -0.91 -2.49 4.87
C CYS A 15 -1.77 -2.36 3.60
N ILE A 16 -1.18 -1.94 2.48
CA ILE A 16 -1.89 -1.86 1.19
C ILE A 16 -2.29 -3.27 0.71
N LEU A 17 -1.41 -4.24 0.86
CA LEU A 17 -1.70 -5.65 0.54
C LEU A 17 -2.82 -6.21 1.42
N TYR A 18 -2.84 -5.86 2.70
CA TYR A 18 -3.92 -6.26 3.60
C TYR A 18 -5.28 -5.70 3.15
N GLU A 19 -5.35 -4.43 2.73
CA GLU A 19 -6.58 -3.86 2.15
C GLU A 19 -6.96 -4.53 0.81
N PHE A 20 -5.98 -4.90 -0.02
CA PHE A 20 -6.23 -5.65 -1.25
C PHE A 20 -6.81 -7.04 -0.97
N LEU A 21 -6.26 -7.76 0.02
CA LEU A 21 -6.72 -9.09 0.43
C LEU A 21 -8.12 -9.08 1.04
N GLN A 22 -8.56 -7.96 1.62
CA GLN A 22 -9.95 -7.79 2.06
C GLN A 22 -10.96 -7.78 0.91
N GLY A 23 -10.50 -7.72 -0.35
CA GLY A 23 -11.37 -7.75 -1.53
C GLY A 23 -12.18 -6.47 -1.74
N LYS A 24 -11.80 -5.37 -1.05
CA LYS A 24 -12.41 -4.05 -1.23
C LYS A 24 -11.96 -3.46 -2.57
N SER A 25 -12.85 -2.68 -3.20
CA SER A 25 -12.46 -1.85 -4.34
C SER A 25 -11.35 -0.87 -3.96
N ALA A 26 -10.42 -0.58 -4.87
CA ALA A 26 -9.26 0.28 -4.62
C ALA A 26 -9.62 1.67 -4.04
N GLU A 27 -10.79 2.22 -4.39
CA GLU A 27 -11.24 3.50 -3.84
C GLU A 27 -11.68 3.44 -2.38
N TRP A 28 -12.41 2.39 -2.02
CA TRP A 28 -12.82 2.15 -0.63
C TRP A 28 -11.63 1.78 0.24
N ALA A 29 -10.75 0.93 -0.29
CA ALA A 29 -9.49 0.58 0.34
C ALA A 29 -8.62 1.81 0.62
N PHE A 30 -8.53 2.76 -0.33
CA PHE A 30 -7.77 3.99 -0.15
C PHE A 30 -8.36 4.90 0.93
N ASP A 31 -9.69 5.08 0.96
CA ASP A 31 -10.35 5.89 1.98
C ASP A 31 -10.15 5.31 3.39
N ASP A 32 -10.32 4.00 3.54
CA ASP A 32 -10.13 3.29 4.82
C ASP A 32 -8.65 3.31 5.27
N PHE A 33 -7.74 3.14 4.30
CA PHE A 33 -6.31 3.28 4.53
C PHE A 33 -5.96 4.69 5.00
N CYS A 34 -6.41 5.75 4.32
CA CYS A 34 -6.14 7.13 4.71
C CYS A 34 -6.75 7.49 6.07
N LYS A 35 -7.91 6.93 6.42
CA LYS A 35 -8.51 7.07 7.76
C LYS A 35 -7.67 6.43 8.86
N THR A 36 -7.04 5.29 8.56
CA THR A 36 -6.26 4.51 9.55
C THR A 36 -4.82 4.99 9.68
N VAL A 37 -4.17 5.24 8.54
CA VAL A 37 -2.73 5.52 8.44
C VAL A 37 -2.44 7.01 8.34
N GLY A 38 -3.36 7.79 7.78
CA GLY A 38 -3.21 9.21 7.50
C GLY A 38 -3.02 9.51 6.01
N ASN A 39 -3.55 10.65 5.57
CA ASN A 39 -3.57 11.05 4.16
C ASN A 39 -2.21 11.55 3.62
N ASP A 40 -1.22 11.73 4.51
CA ASP A 40 0.12 12.27 4.18
C ASP A 40 1.16 11.15 3.95
N VAL A 41 0.73 9.90 3.92
CA VAL A 41 1.64 8.74 3.87
C VAL A 41 1.81 8.18 2.46
N ILE A 42 0.77 8.25 1.63
CA ILE A 42 0.83 7.80 0.23
C ILE A 42 -0.19 8.54 -0.64
N ASP A 43 0.22 8.91 -1.85
CA ASP A 43 -0.68 9.47 -2.84
C ASP A 43 -1.66 8.42 -3.39
N LYS A 44 -2.89 8.85 -3.73
CA LYS A 44 -3.90 7.96 -4.37
C LYS A 44 -3.37 7.27 -5.62
N LYS A 45 -2.53 7.95 -6.41
CA LYS A 45 -1.91 7.39 -7.62
C LYS A 45 -0.93 6.25 -7.28
N GLU A 46 -0.12 6.44 -6.25
CA GLU A 46 0.86 5.44 -5.83
C GLU A 46 0.18 4.24 -5.18
N PHE A 47 -0.88 4.49 -4.40
CA PHE A 47 -1.74 3.43 -3.87
C PHE A 47 -2.36 2.57 -4.98
N GLN A 48 -2.95 3.19 -6.00
CA GLN A 48 -3.51 2.47 -7.16
C GLN A 48 -2.45 1.69 -7.94
N PHE A 49 -1.24 2.25 -8.07
CA PHE A 49 -0.13 1.55 -8.70
C PHE A 49 0.21 0.25 -7.96
N TRP A 50 0.31 0.28 -6.63
CA TRP A 50 0.53 -0.92 -5.82
C TRP A 50 -0.64 -1.90 -5.88
N PHE A 51 -1.88 -1.41 -5.83
CA PHE A 51 -3.08 -2.25 -5.98
C PHE A 51 -3.09 -3.03 -7.30
N ASN A 52 -2.84 -2.35 -8.43
CA ASN A 52 -2.75 -3.00 -9.74
C ASN A 52 -1.56 -3.98 -9.80
N ARG A 53 -0.43 -3.62 -9.17
CA ARG A 53 0.74 -4.51 -9.11
C ARG A 53 0.46 -5.78 -8.30
N PHE A 54 -0.33 -5.70 -7.24
CA PHE A 54 -0.77 -6.86 -6.47
C PHE A 54 -1.77 -7.73 -7.24
N ALA A 55 -2.65 -7.10 -8.04
CA ALA A 55 -3.51 -7.83 -8.97
C ALA A 55 -2.71 -8.62 -10.02
N ASP A 56 -1.57 -8.10 -10.47
CA ASP A 56 -0.61 -8.81 -11.32
C ASP A 56 0.19 -9.92 -10.59
N GLY A 57 -0.02 -10.13 -9.29
CA GLY A 57 0.71 -11.11 -8.48
C GLY A 57 2.15 -10.70 -8.14
N ARG A 58 2.50 -9.42 -8.28
CA ARG A 58 3.87 -8.90 -8.05
C ARG A 58 4.01 -8.25 -6.67
N PHE A 59 4.05 -9.09 -5.64
CA PHE A 59 4.07 -8.66 -4.22
C PHE A 59 5.41 -8.11 -3.72
N TYR A 60 6.50 -8.38 -4.42
CA TYR A 60 7.85 -7.97 -4.01
C TYR A 60 8.48 -7.10 -5.12
N LYS A 61 9.13 -5.99 -4.75
CA LYS A 61 10.24 -5.49 -5.57
C LYS A 61 11.31 -6.57 -5.45
N LYS A 62 11.72 -7.19 -6.57
CA LYS A 62 12.96 -7.98 -6.57
C LYS A 62 14.03 -7.07 -5.99
N GLU A 63 14.52 -7.38 -4.79
CA GLU A 63 15.83 -6.90 -4.38
C GLU A 63 16.78 -7.42 -5.45
N ALA A 64 17.23 -6.51 -6.31
CA ALA A 64 18.44 -6.74 -7.08
C ALA A 64 19.56 -6.80 -6.02
N LYS A 65 19.87 -8.02 -5.58
CA LYS A 65 21.15 -8.31 -4.94
C LYS A 65 22.26 -7.83 -5.89
N GLU A 66 23.21 -7.14 -5.29
CA GLU A 66 24.51 -6.67 -5.82
C GLU A 66 25.05 -7.42 -7.04
#